data_AF-A0A2E8EGM4-F1
#
_entry.id   AF-A0A2E8EGM4-F1
#
_cell.length_a   1.000
_cell.length_b   1.000
_cell.length_c   1.000
_cell.angle_alpha   90.00
_cell.angle_beta   90.00
_cell.angle_gamma   90.00
#
_symmetry.space_group_name_H-M   'P 1'
#
loop_
_entity.id
_entity.type
_entity.pdbx_description
1 polymer ?
#
loop_
_entity_poly.entity_id
_entity_poly.type
_entity_poly.pdbx_seq_one_letter_code
_entity_poly.pdbx_strand_id
1 'polypeptide(L)'
;MLYLGDHVAFWIFTITEIGFLVSSIVLAWVIGPKQPNKIKATIFECGQDPIGAAKDYKILGITRYFGYAVVFFALDAFAWVTLTAAMSINFTFDTIAIVSVYVFIILVGVGYFLSELKKLVR
;
A
#
# COMPACT_ATOMS: atom_id res chain seq x y z
N MET A 1 -8.24 7.22 -35.60
CA MET A 1 -7.84 6.75 -34.26
C MET A 1 -6.41 7.21 -34.05
N LEU A 2 -6.15 8.06 -33.06
CA LEU A 2 -4.83 8.66 -32.84
C LEU A 2 -3.93 7.58 -32.23
N TYR A 3 -2.91 7.11 -32.97
CA TYR A 3 -1.94 6.15 -32.45
C TYR A 3 -0.82 6.93 -31.76
N LEU A 4 -0.81 6.89 -30.43
CA LEU A 4 0.31 7.35 -29.63
C LEU A 4 1.20 6.13 -29.34
N GLY A 5 2.53 6.29 -29.45
CA GLY A 5 3.46 5.18 -29.23
C GLY A 5 3.28 4.49 -27.87
N ASP A 6 3.65 3.22 -27.77
CA ASP A 6 3.24 2.28 -26.73
C ASP A 6 3.34 2.82 -25.28
N HIS A 7 4.39 3.58 -24.95
CA HIS A 7 4.55 4.16 -23.61
C HIS A 7 4.20 5.65 -23.53
N VAL A 8 4.03 6.32 -24.68
CA VAL A 8 3.76 7.76 -24.76
C VAL A 8 2.38 8.06 -24.19
N ALA A 9 1.38 7.21 -24.47
CA ALA A 9 0.05 7.34 -23.91
C ALA A 9 0.04 7.29 -22.38
N PHE A 10 0.81 6.37 -21.79
CA PHE A 10 0.96 6.23 -20.33
C PHE A 10 1.53 7.51 -19.70
N TRP A 11 2.58 8.08 -20.28
CA TRP A 11 3.20 9.29 -19.75
C TRP A 11 2.31 10.52 -19.88
N ILE A 12 1.60 10.66 -21.01
CA ILE A 12 0.64 11.76 -21.19
C ILE A 12 -0.49 11.67 -20.17
N PHE A 13 -1.03 10.48 -19.95
CA PHE A 13 -2.06 10.26 -18.92
C PHE A 13 -1.54 10.61 -17.53
N THR A 14 -0.36 10.11 -17.16
CA THR A 14 0.28 10.36 -15.86
C THR A 14 0.49 11.86 -15.61
N ILE A 15 1.04 12.58 -16.60
CA ILE A 15 1.28 14.03 -16.49
C ILE A 15 -0.03 14.80 -16.39
N THR A 16 -1.06 14.39 -17.15
CA THR A 16 -2.38 15.02 -17.11
C THR A 16 -3.02 14.88 -15.73
N GLU A 17 -2.99 13.69 -15.14
CA GLU A 17 -3.52 13.42 -13.80
C GLU A 17 -2.76 14.20 -12.72
N ILE A 18 -1.43 14.19 -12.75
CA ILE A 18 -0.61 14.98 -11.83
C ILE A 18 -0.92 16.47 -11.97
N GLY A 19 -1.00 16.97 -13.21
CA GLY A 19 -1.35 18.37 -13.49
C GLY A 19 -2.73 18.74 -12.96
N PHE A 20 -3.72 17.85 -13.11
CA PHE A 20 -5.06 18.05 -12.58
C PHE A 20 -5.07 18.06 -11.04
N LEU A 21 -4.40 17.12 -10.38
CA LEU A 21 -4.32 17.07 -8.91
C LEU A 21 -3.63 18.32 -8.34
N VAL A 22 -2.49 18.70 -8.92
CA VAL A 22 -1.74 19.89 -8.48
C VAL A 22 -2.57 21.15 -8.70
N SER A 23 -3.17 21.33 -9.88
CA SER A 23 -3.99 22.51 -10.16
C SER A 23 -5.22 22.58 -9.25
N SER A 24 -5.84 21.45 -8.91
CA SER A 24 -6.96 21.39 -7.97
C SER A 24 -6.57 21.86 -6.56
N ILE A 25 -5.43 21.40 -6.05
CA ILE A 25 -4.89 21.84 -4.75
C ILE A 25 -4.54 23.33 -4.78
N VAL A 26 -3.87 23.79 -5.85
CA VAL A 26 -3.48 25.20 -6.02
C VAL A 26 -4.72 26.09 -6.11
N LEU A 27 -5.73 25.71 -6.89
CA LEU A 27 -6.98 26.46 -7.00
C LEU A 27 -7.71 26.54 -5.66
N ALA A 28 -7.81 25.42 -4.93
CA ALA A 28 -8.41 25.41 -3.59
C ALA A 28 -7.65 26.34 -2.61
N TRP A 29 -6.33 26.36 -2.69
CA TRP A 29 -5.49 27.24 -1.88
C TRP A 29 -5.59 28.73 -2.26
N VAL A 30 -5.75 29.04 -3.55
CA VAL A 30 -5.90 30.42 -4.05
C VAL A 30 -7.28 30.98 -3.73
N ILE A 31 -8.34 30.20 -3.96
CA ILE A 31 -9.75 30.64 -3.82
C ILE A 31 -10.22 30.57 -2.36
N GLY A 32 -9.62 29.70 -1.54
CA GLY A 32 -10.04 29.47 -0.16
C GLY A 32 -9.88 30.69 0.76
N PRO A 33 -10.79 30.88 1.75
CA PRO A 33 -10.71 31.99 2.70
C PRO A 33 -9.47 31.86 3.61
N LYS A 34 -8.61 32.88 3.59
CA LYS A 34 -7.36 32.92 4.37
C LYS A 34 -7.59 33.49 5.77
N GLN A 35 -8.17 32.68 6.65
CA GLN A 35 -8.47 33.07 8.04
C GLN A 35 -7.74 32.18 9.07
N PRO A 36 -6.39 32.26 9.15
CA PRO A 36 -5.64 31.53 10.18
C PRO A 36 -5.97 32.09 11.56
N ASN A 37 -6.11 31.22 12.56
CA ASN A 37 -6.20 31.62 13.96
C ASN A 37 -5.53 30.56 14.83
N LYS A 38 -5.25 30.90 16.09
CA LYS A 38 -4.51 30.02 17.02
C LYS A 38 -5.22 28.66 17.21
N ILE A 39 -6.55 28.66 17.31
CA ILE A 39 -7.36 27.45 17.53
C ILE A 39 -7.34 26.53 16.29
N LYS A 40 -7.36 27.08 15.07
CA LYS A 40 -7.26 26.30 13.82
C LYS A 40 -5.88 25.67 13.62
N ALA A 41 -4.87 26.14 14.36
CA ALA A 41 -3.50 25.63 14.30
C ALA A 41 -3.18 24.59 15.39
N THR A 42 -4.11 24.32 16.32
CA THR A 42 -3.95 23.29 17.34
C THR A 42 -4.41 21.92 16.85
N ILE A 43 -3.88 20.85 17.46
CA ILE A 43 -4.33 19.47 17.23
C ILE A 43 -5.78 19.33 17.71
N PHE A 44 -6.57 18.54 16.98
CA PHE A 44 -7.95 18.25 17.38
C PHE A 44 -7.98 17.26 18.56
N GLU A 45 -8.56 17.69 19.68
CA GLU A 45 -8.72 16.88 20.92
C GLU A 45 -10.10 17.11 21.56
N CYS A 46 -11.18 17.14 20.76
CA CYS A 46 -12.56 17.34 21.25
C CYS A 46 -12.76 18.56 22.20
N GLY A 47 -11.91 19.59 22.07
CA GLY A 47 -11.93 20.78 22.93
C GLY A 47 -11.17 20.64 24.25
N GLN A 48 -10.33 19.61 24.41
CA GLN A 48 -9.39 19.43 25.52
C GLN A 48 -7.96 19.75 25.08
N ASP A 49 -7.08 20.04 26.05
CA ASP A 49 -5.66 20.11 25.77
C ASP A 49 -5.09 18.70 25.54
N PRO A 50 -4.19 18.50 24.56
CA PRO A 50 -3.54 17.23 24.34
C PRO A 50 -2.83 16.76 25.62
N ILE A 51 -3.10 15.53 26.03
CA ILE A 51 -2.45 14.91 27.19
C ILE A 51 -1.28 14.08 26.68
N GLY A 52 -0.09 14.24 27.25
CA GLY A 52 1.11 13.45 26.90
C GLY A 52 1.64 13.66 25.47
N ALA A 53 2.77 13.04 25.14
CA ALA A 53 3.22 12.97 23.74
C ALA A 53 2.60 11.75 23.06
N ALA A 54 2.28 11.84 21.77
CA ALA A 54 1.70 10.73 21.00
C ALA A 54 2.51 9.41 21.11
N LYS A 55 3.83 9.51 21.26
CA LYS A 55 4.75 8.38 21.45
C LYS A 55 4.68 7.70 22.82
N ASP A 56 4.17 8.41 23.83
CA ASP A 56 4.07 7.89 25.20
C ASP A 56 2.91 6.90 25.32
N TYR A 57 1.96 6.96 24.39
CA TYR A 57 0.89 6.00 24.23
C TYR A 57 1.37 4.80 23.42
N LYS A 58 1.41 3.62 24.05
CA LYS A 58 1.58 2.37 23.31
C LYS A 58 0.38 2.16 22.39
N ILE A 59 0.60 2.26 21.09
CA ILE A 59 -0.37 1.79 20.09
C ILE A 59 -0.38 0.26 20.17
N LEU A 60 -1.29 -0.28 20.97
CA LEU A 60 -1.53 -1.71 21.06
C LEU A 60 -1.82 -2.24 19.65
N GLY A 61 -1.03 -3.21 19.19
CA GLY A 61 -1.18 -3.81 17.87
C GLY A 61 -0.32 -3.23 16.75
N ILE A 62 0.66 -2.35 17.02
CA ILE A 62 1.61 -1.88 15.97
C ILE A 62 2.35 -3.04 15.28
N THR A 63 2.67 -4.09 16.04
CA THR A 63 3.27 -5.34 15.57
C THR A 63 2.39 -6.09 14.57
N ARG A 64 1.06 -5.92 14.63
CA ARG A 64 0.13 -6.52 13.64
C ARG A 64 0.29 -5.87 12.28
N TYR A 65 0.44 -4.55 12.21
CA TYR A 65 0.65 -3.86 10.95
C TYR A 65 1.97 -4.28 10.30
N PHE A 66 3.02 -4.46 11.10
CA PHE A 66 4.26 -5.05 10.62
C PHE A 66 4.05 -6.47 10.08
N GLY A 67 3.35 -7.33 10.83
CA GLY A 67 3.01 -8.69 10.39
C GLY A 67 2.22 -8.72 9.07
N TYR A 68 1.22 -7.85 8.94
CA TYR A 68 0.44 -7.70 7.71
C TYR A 68 1.31 -7.22 6.53
N ALA A 69 2.22 -6.28 6.76
CA ALA A 69 3.13 -5.81 5.72
C ALA A 69 4.05 -6.94 5.23
N VAL A 70 4.61 -7.75 6.14
CA VAL A 70 5.43 -8.91 5.76
C VAL A 70 4.66 -9.91 4.90
N VAL A 71 3.44 -10.25 5.29
CA VAL A 71 2.60 -11.18 4.51
C VAL A 71 2.18 -10.57 3.17
N PHE A 72 1.88 -9.28 3.13
CA PHE A 72 1.57 -8.57 1.90
C PHE A 72 2.71 -8.68 0.88
N PHE A 73 3.96 -8.39 1.28
CA PHE A 73 5.11 -8.51 0.39
C PHE A 73 5.36 -9.95 -0.06
N ALA A 74 5.16 -10.93 0.82
CA ALA A 74 5.27 -12.34 0.45
C ALA A 74 4.22 -12.74 -0.60
N LEU A 75 2.98 -12.27 -0.44
CA LEU A 75 1.89 -12.52 -1.38
C LEU A 75 2.05 -11.76 -2.71
N ASP A 76 2.61 -10.55 -2.68
CA ASP A 76 2.93 -9.78 -3.89
C ASP A 76 3.99 -10.51 -4.73
N ALA A 77 5.11 -10.90 -4.13
CA ALA A 77 6.12 -11.73 -4.79
C ALA A 77 5.53 -13.04 -5.32
N PHE A 78 4.62 -13.64 -4.55
CA PHE A 78 3.90 -14.85 -4.97
C PHE A 78 3.06 -14.64 -6.23
N ALA A 79 2.31 -13.55 -6.31
CA ALA A 79 1.53 -13.20 -7.49
C ALA A 79 2.42 -13.00 -8.73
N TRP A 80 3.57 -12.32 -8.59
CA TRP A 80 4.50 -12.11 -9.70
C TRP A 80 5.10 -13.40 -10.24
N VAL A 81 5.54 -14.30 -9.35
CA VAL A 81 6.13 -15.59 -9.76
C VAL A 81 5.08 -16.47 -10.45
N THR A 82 3.87 -16.54 -9.91
CA THR A 82 2.78 -17.33 -10.49
C THR A 82 2.30 -16.78 -11.83
N LEU A 83 2.17 -15.45 -11.96
CA LEU A 83 1.82 -14.79 -13.21
C LEU A 83 2.89 -15.02 -14.29
N THR A 84 4.17 -14.87 -13.93
CA THR A 84 5.29 -15.09 -14.85
C THR A 84 5.33 -16.53 -15.35
N ALA A 85 5.10 -17.50 -14.47
CA ALA A 85 5.02 -18.91 -14.85
C ALA A 85 3.84 -19.18 -15.80
N ALA A 86 2.67 -18.61 -15.51
CA ALA A 86 1.47 -18.74 -16.34
C ALA A 86 1.65 -18.13 -17.74
N MET A 87 2.43 -17.06 -17.85
CA MET A 87 2.74 -16.40 -19.13
C MET A 87 3.93 -17.03 -19.88
N SER A 88 4.59 -18.04 -19.31
CA SER A 88 5.75 -18.66 -19.96
C SER A 88 5.34 -19.42 -21.23
N ILE A 89 6.06 -19.18 -22.32
CA ILE A 89 5.77 -19.78 -23.64
C ILE A 89 6.07 -21.29 -23.64
N ASN A 90 6.98 -21.75 -22.79
CA ASN A 90 7.37 -23.15 -22.66
C ASN A 90 6.98 -23.68 -21.28
N PHE A 91 5.75 -24.18 -21.16
CA PHE A 91 5.23 -24.77 -19.94
C PHE A 91 5.78 -26.19 -19.77
N THR A 92 6.96 -26.31 -19.17
CA THR A 92 7.63 -27.60 -18.92
C THR A 92 7.26 -28.17 -17.56
N PHE A 93 7.44 -29.49 -17.39
CA PHE A 93 7.23 -30.16 -16.10
C PHE A 93 8.09 -29.56 -14.97
N ASP A 94 9.32 -29.13 -15.28
CA ASP A 94 10.20 -28.50 -14.31
C ASP A 94 9.65 -27.17 -13.79
N THR A 95 9.10 -26.33 -14.69
CA THR A 95 8.44 -25.07 -14.32
C THR A 95 7.23 -25.34 -13.42
N ILE A 96 6.41 -26.35 -13.75
CA ILE A 96 5.26 -26.75 -12.91
C ILE A 96 5.74 -27.16 -11.53
N ALA A 97 6.79 -27.99 -11.45
CA ALA A 97 7.32 -28.50 -10.18
C ALA A 97 7.85 -27.37 -9.29
N ILE A 98 8.67 -26.48 -9.83
CA ILE A 98 9.26 -25.35 -9.08
C ILE A 98 8.16 -24.41 -8.58
N VAL A 99 7.22 -24.03 -9.45
CA VAL A 99 6.12 -23.12 -9.09
C VAL A 99 5.22 -23.77 -8.05
N SER A 100 4.93 -25.06 -8.17
CA SER A 100 4.10 -25.79 -7.20
C SER A 100 4.74 -25.86 -5.81
N VAL A 101 6.04 -26.11 -5.74
CA VAL A 101 6.80 -26.09 -4.47
C VAL A 101 6.81 -24.69 -3.86
N TYR A 102 7.03 -23.67 -4.69
CA TYR A 102 7.00 -22.28 -4.24
C TYR A 102 5.62 -21.87 -3.70
N VAL A 103 4.54 -22.19 -4.43
CA VAL A 103 3.15 -21.97 -3.99
C VAL A 103 2.90 -22.65 -2.64
N PHE A 104 3.33 -23.91 -2.50
CA PHE A 104 3.17 -24.65 -1.26
C PHE A 104 3.87 -23.96 -0.08
N ILE A 105 5.13 -23.52 -0.25
CA ILE A 105 5.89 -22.82 0.80
C ILE A 105 5.15 -21.53 1.24
N ILE A 106 4.68 -20.73 0.29
CA ILE A 106 3.97 -19.48 0.58
C ILE A 106 2.66 -19.77 1.33
N LEU A 107 1.86 -20.73 0.87
CA LEU A 107 0.60 -21.08 1.54
C LEU A 107 0.80 -21.60 2.96
N VAL A 108 1.84 -22.42 3.19
CA VAL A 108 2.21 -22.86 4.54
C VAL A 108 2.63 -21.69 5.41
N GLY A 109 3.46 -20.78 4.89
CA GLY A 109 3.90 -19.57 5.59
C GLY A 109 2.73 -18.66 5.98
N VAL A 110 1.78 -18.43 5.06
CA VAL A 110 0.55 -17.66 5.32
C VAL A 110 -0.33 -18.37 6.35
N GLY A 111 -0.51 -19.69 6.23
CA GLY A 111 -1.26 -20.50 7.19
C GLY A 111 -0.69 -20.41 8.60
N TYR A 112 0.63 -20.48 8.74
CA TYR A 112 1.34 -20.30 10.01
C TYR A 112 1.18 -18.87 10.55
N PHE A 113 1.31 -17.85 9.71
CA PHE A 113 1.08 -16.48 10.15
C PHE A 113 -0.34 -16.28 10.69
N LEU A 114 -1.35 -16.80 9.99
CA LEU A 114 -2.75 -16.69 10.40
C LEU A 114 -3.03 -17.42 11.72
N SER A 115 -2.37 -18.56 11.98
CA SER A 115 -2.51 -19.27 13.26
C SER A 115 -1.90 -18.48 14.43
N GLU A 116 -0.80 -17.76 14.20
CA GLU A 116 -0.12 -16.95 15.21
C GLU A 116 -0.68 -15.53 15.34
N LEU A 117 -1.57 -15.09 14.43
CA LEU A 117 -2.10 -13.72 14.39
C LEU A 117 -2.68 -13.26 15.74
N LYS A 118 -3.38 -14.15 16.45
CA LYS A 118 -3.98 -13.87 17.76
C LYS A 118 -2.95 -13.67 18.87
N LYS A 119 -1.73 -14.19 18.72
CA LYS A 119 -0.63 -14.04 19.69
C LYS A 119 0.14 -12.73 19.51
N LEU A 120 0.03 -12.08 18.35
CA LEU A 120 0.60 -10.75 18.06
C LEU A 120 -0.16 -9.59 18.74
N VAL A 121 -1.06 -9.90 19.68
CA VAL A 121 -2.04 -8.98 20.29
C VAL A 121 -1.65 -8.52 21.71
N ARG A 122 -0.55 -8.98 22.27
CA ARG A 122 -0.16 -8.59 23.64
C ARG A 122 0.43 -7.19 23.73
#